data_AF-A0A090LSW4-F1
#
_entry.id   AF-A0A090LSW4-F1
#
_cell.length_a   1.000
_cell.length_b   1.000
_cell.length_c   1.000
_cell.angle_alpha   90.00
_cell.angle_beta   90.00
_cell.angle_gamma   90.00
#
_symmetry.space_group_name_H-M   'P 1'
#
loop_
_entity.id
_entity.type
_entity.pdbx_description
1 polymer ?
#
loop_
_entity_poly.entity_id
_entity_poly.type
_entity_poly.pdbx_seq_one_letter_code
_entity_poly.pdbx_strand_id
1 'polypeptide(L)'
;MFSQFRMVGSPMKGVYDLEITNVTGWDYGFYECQVTSSKNNNNFEKTKPAYLEVLKLPEDYGIFDKQSHGKKHKNGDFIFAKKSVPIEEICYVLKTHLTPKIYLAIIKSGTLDNILSWIGNDILDVIYDKYF
;
A
#
# COMPACT_ATOMS: atom_id res chain seq x y z
N MET A 1 3.64 21.54 -18.16
CA MET A 1 3.62 20.42 -19.12
C MET A 1 3.71 19.14 -18.31
N PHE A 2 2.73 18.26 -18.42
CA PHE A 2 2.65 16.99 -17.71
C PHE A 2 3.71 16.03 -18.26
N SER A 3 4.99 16.24 -17.92
CA SER A 3 6.13 15.52 -18.50
C SER A 3 6.11 14.02 -18.24
N GLN A 4 5.25 13.56 -17.33
CA GLN A 4 5.17 12.18 -16.89
C GLN A 4 4.11 11.35 -17.63
N PHE A 5 3.18 11.98 -18.35
CA PHE A 5 2.14 11.31 -19.11
C PHE A 5 2.47 11.29 -20.59
N ARG A 6 2.33 10.12 -21.22
CA ARG A 6 2.59 9.96 -22.65
C ARG A 6 1.59 8.99 -23.28
N MET A 7 1.19 9.28 -24.51
CA MET A 7 0.48 8.32 -25.33
C MET A 7 1.49 7.41 -26.04
N VAL A 8 1.35 6.10 -25.85
CA VAL A 8 2.16 5.06 -26.49
C VAL A 8 1.26 4.10 -27.26
N GLY A 9 1.85 3.14 -27.99
CA GLY A 9 1.10 2.18 -28.80
C GLY A 9 1.32 2.35 -30.30
N SER A 10 0.37 1.83 -31.10
CA SER A 10 0.49 1.77 -32.56
C SER A 10 -0.74 2.38 -33.22
N PRO A 11 -0.63 3.62 -33.74
CA PRO A 11 -1.71 4.26 -34.49
C PRO A 11 -2.17 3.44 -35.70
N MET A 12 -1.24 2.72 -36.35
CA MET A 12 -1.54 1.84 -37.48
C MET A 12 -2.43 0.64 -37.09
N LYS A 13 -2.45 0.27 -35.80
CA LYS A 13 -3.34 -0.76 -35.24
C LYS A 13 -4.51 -0.17 -34.45
N GLY A 14 -4.66 1.16 -34.42
CA GLY A 14 -5.68 1.84 -33.61
C GLY A 14 -5.45 1.74 -32.09
N VAL A 15 -4.20 1.52 -31.64
CA VAL A 15 -3.86 1.36 -30.22
C VAL A 15 -3.21 2.65 -29.70
N TYR A 16 -3.81 3.22 -28.64
CA TYR A 16 -3.40 4.46 -28.00
C TYR A 16 -3.46 4.30 -26.47
N ASP A 17 -2.37 3.81 -25.90
CA ASP A 17 -2.27 3.53 -24.47
C ASP A 17 -1.76 4.76 -23.71
N LEU A 18 -2.23 4.95 -22.47
CA LEU A 18 -1.69 5.96 -21.56
C LEU A 18 -0.53 5.36 -20.75
N GLU A 19 0.67 5.86 -20.99
CA GLU A 19 1.84 5.61 -20.15
C GLU A 19 1.97 6.73 -19.11
N ILE A 20 2.06 6.37 -17.83
CA ILE A 20 2.33 7.28 -16.72
C ILE A 20 3.67 6.86 -16.11
N THR A 21 4.69 7.70 -16.25
CA THR A 21 6.01 7.50 -15.63
C THR A 21 6.06 8.20 -14.27
N ASN A 22 6.87 7.74 -13.33
CA ASN A 22 7.02 8.35 -11.99
C ASN A 22 5.68 8.64 -11.27
N VAL A 23 4.78 7.65 -11.23
CA VAL A 23 3.46 7.78 -10.59
C VAL A 23 3.59 8.34 -9.17
N THR A 24 2.80 9.37 -8.88
CA THR A 24 2.72 10.06 -7.60
C THR A 24 1.33 9.92 -6.99
N GLY A 25 1.20 10.23 -5.70
CA GLY A 25 -0.10 10.27 -5.03
C GLY A 25 -1.06 11.34 -5.55
N TRP A 26 -0.71 12.12 -6.58
CA TRP A 26 -1.60 13.06 -7.24
C TRP A 26 -2.22 12.52 -8.54
N ASP A 27 -1.77 11.35 -8.99
CA ASP A 27 -2.20 10.76 -10.25
C ASP A 27 -3.46 9.88 -10.10
N TYR A 28 -4.00 9.75 -8.88
CA TYR A 28 -5.23 9.00 -8.66
C TYR A 28 -6.43 9.72 -9.30
N GLY A 29 -7.38 8.94 -9.82
CA GLY A 29 -8.60 9.51 -10.41
C GLY A 29 -9.17 8.68 -11.55
N PHE A 30 -10.20 9.24 -12.18
CA PHE A 30 -10.86 8.63 -13.32
C PHE A 30 -10.20 9.05 -14.63
N TYR A 31 -9.85 8.06 -15.45
CA TYR A 31 -9.29 8.22 -16.78
C TYR A 31 -10.27 7.67 -17.81
N GLU A 32 -10.50 8.40 -18.88
CA GLU A 32 -11.34 7.97 -20.00
C GLU A 32 -10.66 8.25 -21.33
N CYS A 33 -10.84 7.33 -22.29
CA CYS A 33 -10.50 7.59 -23.69
C CYS A 33 -11.66 8.36 -24.34
N GLN A 34 -11.33 9.46 -25.01
CA GLN A 34 -12.26 10.28 -25.78
C GLN A 34 -11.81 10.34 -27.24
N VAL A 35 -12.74 10.12 -28.16
CA VAL A 35 -12.48 10.14 -29.61
C VAL A 35 -13.41 11.15 -30.28
N THR A 36 -12.87 11.98 -31.16
CA THR A 36 -13.65 12.91 -31.98
C THR A 36 -13.61 12.54 -33.45
N SER A 37 -14.65 12.94 -34.17
CA SER A 37 -14.60 12.99 -35.62
C SER A 37 -13.71 14.15 -36.06
N SER A 38 -12.91 13.93 -37.12
CA SER A 38 -12.07 14.97 -37.73
C SER A 38 -12.86 16.16 -38.30
N LYS A 39 -14.18 16.02 -38.47
CA LYS A 39 -15.06 17.06 -39.03
C LYS A 39 -15.86 17.83 -37.98
N ASN A 40 -15.91 17.36 -36.73
CA ASN A 40 -16.69 18.00 -35.68
C ASN A 40 -16.02 17.84 -34.31
N ASN A 41 -15.41 18.90 -33.83
CA ASN A 41 -14.68 18.93 -32.56
C ASN A 41 -15.58 19.09 -31.33
N ASN A 42 -16.89 19.27 -31.52
CA ASN A 42 -17.83 19.52 -30.42
C ASN A 42 -18.47 18.24 -29.85
N ASN A 43 -18.33 17.10 -30.54
CA ASN A 43 -18.89 15.82 -30.10
C ASN A 43 -17.77 14.80 -29.89
N PHE A 44 -17.62 14.35 -28.65
CA PHE A 44 -16.70 13.30 -28.25
C PHE A 44 -17.49 12.03 -27.95
N GLU A 45 -17.09 10.91 -28.56
CA GLU A 45 -17.43 9.60 -28.04
C GLU A 45 -16.49 9.28 -26.89
N LYS A 46 -17.03 8.71 -25.80
CA LYS A 46 -16.30 8.47 -24.56
C LYS A 46 -16.45 7.03 -24.12
N THR A 47 -15.37 6.47 -23.63
CA THR A 47 -15.37 5.16 -22.97
C THR A 47 -15.94 5.26 -21.55
N LYS A 48 -16.27 4.12 -20.93
CA LYS A 48 -16.52 4.10 -19.48
C LYS A 48 -15.19 4.42 -18.77
N PRO A 49 -15.19 5.29 -17.75
CA PRO A 49 -13.97 5.68 -17.06
C PRO A 49 -13.37 4.50 -16.28
N ALA A 50 -12.05 4.42 -16.27
CA ALA A 50 -11.26 3.54 -15.40
C ALA A 50 -10.70 4.35 -14.23
N TYR A 51 -10.81 3.84 -13.01
CA TYR A 51 -10.25 4.50 -11.82
C TYR A 51 -8.83 4.00 -11.55
N LEU A 52 -7.87 4.92 -11.50
CA LEU A 52 -6.50 4.66 -11.04
C LEU A 52 -6.42 4.98 -9.55
N GLU A 53 -6.09 3.97 -8.76
CA GLU A 53 -5.72 4.14 -7.36
C GLU A 53 -4.19 4.05 -7.22
N VAL A 54 -3.58 5.02 -6.53
CA VAL A 54 -2.13 5.04 -6.30
C VAL A 54 -1.86 4.59 -4.87
N LEU A 55 -1.21 3.44 -4.73
CA LEU A 55 -0.84 2.88 -3.44
C LEU A 55 0.47 3.51 -2.96
N LYS A 56 0.45 4.10 -1.75
CA LYS A 56 1.65 4.60 -1.07
C LYS A 56 2.05 3.66 0.04
N LEU A 57 3.30 3.18 0.01
CA LEU A 57 3.88 2.46 1.13
C LEU A 57 3.98 3.38 2.36
N PRO A 58 3.82 2.84 3.58
CA PRO A 58 4.04 3.63 4.79
C PRO A 58 5.45 4.22 4.82
N GLU A 59 5.57 5.48 5.26
CA GLU A 59 6.89 6.13 5.40
C GLU A 59 7.69 5.52 6.56
N ASP A 60 6.99 5.10 7.62
CA ASP A 60 7.58 4.40 8.74
C ASP A 60 6.57 3.42 9.34
N TYR A 61 7.06 2.31 9.89
CA TYR A 61 6.24 1.35 10.63
C TYR A 61 7.10 0.56 11.61
N GLY A 62 6.49 0.12 12.71
CA GLY A 62 7.17 -0.75 13.67
C GLY A 62 6.44 -0.88 15.00
N ILE A 63 7.11 -1.52 15.94
CA ILE A 63 6.66 -1.65 17.33
C ILE A 63 7.33 -0.54 18.14
N PHE A 64 6.54 0.14 18.96
CA PHE A 64 6.96 1.26 19.79
C PHE A 64 6.61 0.97 21.25
N ASP A 65 7.57 1.22 22.12
CA ASP A 65 7.39 1.07 23.56
C ASP A 65 6.44 2.17 24.07
N LYS A 66 5.30 1.73 24.61
CA LYS A 66 4.31 2.64 25.21
C LYS A 66 4.80 3.26 26.52
N GLN A 67 5.62 2.52 27.25
CA GLN A 67 6.16 2.92 28.55
C GLN A 67 7.34 3.88 28.39
N SER A 68 8.13 3.76 27.32
CA SER A 68 9.30 4.61 27.05
C SER A 68 9.05 5.70 25.99
N HIS A 69 8.09 6.59 26.24
CA HIS A 69 7.80 7.78 25.40
C HIS A 69 7.66 7.50 23.89
N GLY A 70 7.22 6.30 23.48
CA GLY A 70 7.07 5.97 22.06
C GLY A 70 8.39 5.81 21.33
N LYS A 71 9.41 5.21 21.96
CA LYS A 71 10.64 4.82 21.28
C LYS A 71 10.37 3.63 20.35
N LYS A 72 10.73 3.75 19.07
CA LYS A 72 10.67 2.64 18.11
C LYS A 72 11.71 1.56 18.49
N HIS A 73 11.27 0.32 18.60
CA HIS A 73 12.16 -0.83 18.79
C HIS A 73 13.00 -1.07 17.53
N LYS A 74 14.29 -1.33 17.73
CA LYS A 74 15.24 -1.77 16.71
C LYS A 74 15.46 -3.26 16.81
N ASN A 75 16.04 -3.85 15.75
CA ASN A 75 16.41 -5.25 15.79
C ASN A 75 17.41 -5.51 16.94
N GLY A 76 17.08 -6.47 17.81
CA GLY A 76 17.86 -6.79 19.00
C GLY A 76 17.53 -5.96 20.25
N ASP A 77 16.55 -5.04 20.19
CA ASP A 77 16.04 -4.39 21.39
C ASP A 77 15.27 -5.40 22.27
N PHE A 78 15.40 -5.27 23.59
CA PHE A 78 14.76 -6.12 24.57
C PHE A 78 13.71 -5.34 25.37
N ILE A 79 12.55 -5.94 25.56
CA ILE A 79 11.53 -5.47 26.51
C ILE A 79 11.61 -6.34 27.75
N PHE A 80 11.77 -5.70 28.91
CA PHE A 80 11.83 -6.41 30.19
C PHE A 80 10.50 -6.24 30.93
N ALA A 81 9.80 -7.35 31.16
CA ALA A 81 8.55 -7.39 31.92
C ALA A 81 8.73 -8.17 33.21
N LYS A 82 8.06 -7.74 34.29
CA LYS A 82 7.94 -8.54 35.52
C LYS A 82 6.86 -9.61 35.33
N LYS A 83 7.08 -10.79 35.89
CA LYS A 83 6.08 -11.88 35.86
C LYS A 83 4.74 -11.37 36.41
N SER A 84 3.66 -11.68 35.70
CA SER A 84 2.28 -11.29 36.03
C SER A 84 1.98 -9.78 35.96
N VAL A 85 2.89 -8.96 35.45
CA VAL A 85 2.63 -7.54 35.17
C VAL A 85 2.32 -7.39 33.68
N PRO A 86 1.16 -6.81 33.30
CA PRO A 86 0.83 -6.61 31.90
C PRO A 86 1.77 -5.60 31.24
N ILE A 87 2.07 -5.82 29.96
CA ILE A 87 2.79 -4.87 29.11
C ILE A 87 1.94 -4.54 27.90
N GLU A 88 2.15 -3.35 27.36
CA GLU A 88 1.50 -2.87 26.15
C GLU A 88 2.55 -2.30 25.21
N GLU A 89 2.50 -2.74 23.97
CA GLU A 89 3.35 -2.27 22.87
C GLU A 89 2.46 -1.68 21.79
N ILE A 90 2.95 -0.65 21.09
CA ILE A 90 2.18 0.02 20.04
C ILE A 90 2.71 -0.42 18.68
N CYS A 91 1.85 -1.02 17.86
CA CYS A 91 2.14 -1.14 16.43
C CYS A 91 1.69 0.14 15.75
N TYR A 92 2.64 0.94 15.27
CA TYR A 92 2.36 2.21 14.62
C TYR A 92 2.82 2.19 13.17
N VAL A 93 1.99 2.78 12.31
CA VAL A 93 2.23 2.91 10.87
C VAL A 93 2.00 4.36 10.48
N LEU A 94 3.02 5.00 9.91
CA LEU A 94 3.04 6.43 9.60
C LEU A 94 2.69 6.68 8.12
N LYS A 95 1.80 7.66 7.89
CA LYS A 95 1.48 8.28 6.59
C LYS A 95 1.17 7.26 5.47
N THR A 96 0.06 6.55 5.64
CA THR A 96 -0.49 5.70 4.60
C THR A 96 -1.55 6.45 3.79
N HIS A 97 -1.64 6.17 2.49
CA HIS A 97 -2.71 6.72 1.64
C HIS A 97 -4.04 6.00 1.86
N LEU A 98 -3.98 4.70 2.21
CA LEU A 98 -5.12 3.88 2.62
C LEU A 98 -4.89 3.35 4.03
N THR A 99 -5.97 3.02 4.74
CA THR A 99 -5.87 2.35 6.04
C THR A 99 -5.18 0.98 5.87
N PRO A 100 -3.98 0.77 6.42
CA PRO A 100 -3.29 -0.50 6.27
C PRO A 100 -3.99 -1.59 7.08
N LYS A 101 -3.95 -2.83 6.59
CA LYS A 101 -4.25 -3.99 7.42
C LYS A 101 -2.99 -4.31 8.24
N ILE A 102 -3.12 -4.27 9.56
CA ILE A 102 -2.01 -4.51 10.50
C ILE A 102 -2.20 -5.90 11.11
N TYR A 103 -1.13 -6.69 11.08
CA TYR A 103 -1.08 -8.02 11.68
C TYR A 103 0.12 -8.08 12.62
N LEU A 104 -0.12 -8.52 13.86
CA LEU A 104 0.95 -8.73 14.84
C LEU A 104 1.26 -10.23 14.90
N ALA A 105 2.53 -10.59 14.83
CA ALA A 105 2.99 -11.97 14.98
C ALA A 105 3.83 -12.12 16.25
N ILE A 106 3.63 -13.23 16.94
CA ILE A 106 4.55 -13.71 17.98
C ILE A 106 5.57 -14.63 17.30
N ILE A 107 6.84 -14.25 17.31
CA ILE A 107 7.94 -15.03 16.73
C ILE A 107 8.95 -15.42 17.80
N LYS A 108 9.50 -16.64 17.74
CA LYS A 108 10.45 -17.13 18.75
C LYS A 108 11.91 -16.89 18.40
N SER A 109 12.27 -16.96 17.12
CA SER A 109 13.67 -16.87 16.65
C SER A 109 14.02 -15.51 16.04
N GLY A 110 13.12 -14.52 16.08
CA GLY A 110 13.31 -13.25 15.37
C GLY A 110 13.24 -13.37 13.84
N THR A 111 12.92 -14.55 13.31
CA THR A 111 12.71 -14.82 11.88
C THR A 111 11.25 -15.17 11.62
N LEU A 112 10.78 -14.91 10.39
CA LEU A 112 9.42 -15.21 9.96
C LEU A 112 9.14 -16.72 9.81
N ASP A 113 10.18 -17.56 9.85
CA ASP A 113 10.06 -19.01 9.69
C ASP A 113 9.58 -19.72 10.97
N ASN A 114 9.48 -19.02 12.10
CA ASN A 114 9.00 -19.57 13.38
C ASN A 114 7.95 -18.65 14.03
N ILE A 115 6.84 -18.46 13.33
CA ILE A 115 5.67 -17.76 13.86
C ILE A 115 4.93 -18.72 14.79
N LEU A 116 4.72 -18.31 16.04
CA LEU A 116 3.96 -19.06 17.05
C LEU A 116 2.47 -18.77 16.96
N SER A 117 2.10 -17.51 16.72
CA SER A 117 0.71 -17.07 16.61
C SER A 117 0.64 -15.72 15.92
N TRP A 118 -0.51 -15.44 15.34
CA TRP A 118 -0.89 -14.11 14.89
C TRP A 118 -1.93 -13.50 15.82
N ILE A 119 -1.99 -12.17 15.87
CA ILE A 119 -2.94 -11.37 16.64
C ILE A 119 -3.57 -10.34 15.70
N GLY A 120 -4.89 -10.39 15.57
CA GLY A 120 -5.69 -9.50 14.71
C GLY A 120 -7.06 -10.12 14.40
N ASN A 121 -8.02 -9.29 14.00
CA ASN A 121 -9.40 -9.73 13.81
C ASN A 121 -9.64 -10.49 12.49
N ASP A 122 -8.81 -10.27 11.45
CA ASP A 122 -9.06 -10.78 10.09
C ASP A 122 -7.76 -11.23 9.38
N ILE A 123 -7.04 -12.19 9.97
CA ILE A 123 -5.86 -12.79 9.34
C ILE A 123 -6.34 -13.61 8.14
N LEU A 124 -5.91 -13.23 6.93
CA LEU A 124 -6.32 -13.91 5.71
C LEU A 124 -5.73 -15.32 5.66
N ASP A 125 -6.52 -16.30 5.21
CA ASP A 125 -6.09 -17.70 5.05
C ASP A 125 -4.80 -17.83 4.22
N VAL A 126 -4.63 -16.97 3.20
CA VAL A 126 -3.42 -16.90 2.37
C VAL A 126 -2.15 -16.58 3.17
N ILE A 127 -2.26 -15.83 4.26
CA ILE A 127 -1.12 -15.57 5.16
C ILE A 127 -0.87 -16.80 6.04
N TYR A 128 -1.93 -17.46 6.50
CA TYR A 128 -1.83 -18.66 7.31
C TYR A 128 -1.13 -19.78 6.54
N ASP A 129 -1.61 -20.12 5.34
CA ASP A 129 -1.09 -21.18 4.47
C ASP A 129 0.36 -20.96 4.01
N LYS A 130 0.83 -19.71 4.01
CA LYS A 130 2.21 -19.39 3.60
C LYS A 130 3.24 -19.70 4.70
N TYR A 131 2.83 -19.63 5.96
CA TYR A 131 3.74 -19.71 7.10
C TYR A 131 3.43 -20.87 8.07
N PHE A 132 2.38 -21.65 7.80
CA PHE A 132 2.01 -22.90 8.49
C PHE A 132 1.70 -23.98 7.45
#